data_AF-A0A9D4INC4-F1
#
_entry.id   AF-A0A9D4INC4-F1
#
_cell.length_a   1.000
_cell.length_b   1.000
_cell.length_c   1.000
_cell.angle_alpha   90.00
_cell.angle_beta   90.00
_cell.angle_gamma   90.00
#
_symmetry.space_group_name_H-M   'P 1'
#
loop_
_entity.id
_entity.type
_entity.pdbx_description
1 polymer ?
#
loop_
_entity_poly.entity_id
_entity_poly.type
_entity_poly.pdbx_seq_one_letter_code
_entity_poly.pdbx_strand_id
1 'polypeptide(L)' 'MKISSPRIIDTPYGGRLVWPLPWGNQLVAHLKDKHKIRHRKRWSQVEYTAVILCGTSQVR' A
#
# COMPACT_ATOMS: atom_id res chain seq x y z
N MET A 1 -27.21 -9.70 8.68
CA MET A 1 -26.44 -8.45 8.85
C MET A 1 -26.05 -7.97 7.45
N LYS A 2 -26.58 -6.84 6.95
CA LYS A 2 -26.21 -6.30 5.63
C LYS A 2 -25.03 -5.35 5.82
N ILE A 3 -23.86 -5.73 5.29
CA ILE A 3 -22.69 -4.85 5.25
C ILE A 3 -22.90 -3.88 4.09
N SER A 4 -22.67 -2.59 4.31
CA SER A 4 -22.77 -1.56 3.29
C SER A 4 -21.72 -1.75 2.19
N SER A 5 -22.02 -1.28 0.98
CA SER A 5 -21.09 -1.36 -0.14
C SER A 5 -19.75 -0.69 0.22
N PRO A 6 -18.60 -1.32 -0.12
CA PRO A 6 -17.31 -0.73 0.17
C PRO A 6 -17.10 0.54 -0.62
N ARG A 7 -16.35 1.48 -0.03
CA ARG A 7 -15.75 2.57 -0.79
C ARG A 7 -14.52 2.03 -1.53
N ILE A 8 -14.54 2.15 -2.86
CA ILE A 8 -13.42 1.79 -3.73
C ILE A 8 -12.53 3.01 -3.90
N ILE A 9 -11.24 2.85 -3.63
CA ILE A 9 -10.23 3.90 -3.75
C ILE A 9 -9.11 3.36 -4.63
N ASP A 10 -8.82 4.01 -5.75
CA ASP A 10 -7.68 3.65 -6.58
C ASP A 10 -6.37 4.03 -5.89
N THR A 11 -5.40 3.11 -5.99
CA THR A 11 -4.05 3.30 -5.45
C THR A 11 -3.02 3.03 -6.55
N PRO A 12 -1.81 3.60 -6.48
CA PRO A 12 -0.80 3.42 -7.53
C PRO A 12 -0.43 1.95 -7.80
N TYR A 13 -0.64 1.06 -6.82
CA TYR A 13 -0.32 -0.36 -6.93
C TYR A 13 -1.56 -1.28 -7.01
N GLY A 14 -2.76 -0.71 -7.22
CA GLY A 14 -4.01 -1.46 -7.31
C GLY A 14 -5.19 -0.70 -6.72
N GLY A 15 -5.98 -1.31 -5.84
CA GLY A 15 -7.16 -0.69 -5.22
C GLY A 15 -7.19 -0.90 -3.71
N ARG A 16 -7.92 -0.04 -3.02
CA ARG A 16 -8.24 -0.17 -1.60
C ARG A 16 -9.75 -0.16 -1.43
N LEU A 17 -10.27 -1.20 -0.77
CA LEU A 17 -11.67 -1.31 -0.40
C LEU A 17 -11.79 -1.00 1.10
N VAL A 18 -12.74 -0.14 1.46
CA VAL A 18 -13.02 0.22 2.85
C VAL A 18 -14.48 -0.05 3.15
N TRP A 19 -14.76 -0.91 4.11
CA TRP A 19 -16.10 -1.15 4.64
C TRP A 19 -16.23 -0.58 6.05
N PRO A 20 -17.27 0.22 6.33
CA PRO A 20 -17.60 0.58 7.70
C PRO A 20 -18.29 -0.62 8.39
N LEU A 21 -17.77 -1.02 9.55
CA LEU A 21 -18.36 -2.05 10.40
C LEU A 21 -19.32 -1.41 11.40
N PRO A 22 -20.37 -2.15 11.84
CA PRO A 22 -21.44 -1.62 12.69
C PRO A 22 -21.01 -1.18 14.10
N TRP A 23 -19.76 -1.45 14.50
CA TRP A 23 -19.20 -1.07 15.79
C TRP A 23 -18.19 0.09 15.71
N GLY A 24 -18.21 0.85 14.60
CA GLY A 24 -17.28 1.97 14.36
C GLY A 24 -15.91 1.57 13.82
N ASN A 25 -15.62 0.27 13.72
CA ASN A 25 -14.40 -0.24 13.09
C ASN A 25 -14.49 -0.12 11.56
N GLN A 26 -13.34 -0.08 10.90
CA GLN A 26 -13.25 -0.13 9.44
C GLN A 26 -12.50 -1.38 9.00
N LEU A 27 -13.11 -2.15 8.11
CA LEU A 27 -12.40 -3.22 7.41
C LEU A 27 -11.75 -2.62 6.18
N VAL A 28 -10.44 -2.78 6.04
CA VAL A 28 -9.67 -2.28 4.90
C VAL A 28 -9.01 -3.44 4.18
N ALA A 29 -9.36 -3.65 2.91
CA ALA A 29 -8.68 -4.61 2.05
C ALA A 29 -7.87 -3.88 0.98
N HIS A 30 -6.61 -4.29 0.82
CA HIS A 30 -5.73 -3.82 -0.26
C HIS A 30 -5.70 -4.86 -1.38
N LEU A 31 -6.16 -4.48 -2.56
CA LEU A 31 -6.00 -5.26 -3.78
C LEU A 31 -4.74 -4.79 -4.50
N LYS A 32 -3.78 -5.70 -4.65
CA LYS A 32 -2.56 -5.46 -5.39
C LYS A 32 -2.75 -5.86 -6.84
N ASP A 33 -2.51 -4.93 -7.75
CA ASP A 33 -2.50 -5.18 -9.18
C ASP A 33 -1.10 -5.64 -9.61
N LYS A 34 -1.02 -6.88 -10.06
CA LYS A 34 0.23 -7.52 -10.49
C LYS A 34 0.85 -6.80 -11.70
N HIS A 35 0.06 -6.14 -12.55
CA HIS A 35 0.56 -5.43 -13.73
C HIS A 35 1.16 -4.06 -13.37
N LYS A 36 0.64 -3.41 -12.32
CA LYS A 36 1.20 -2.13 -11.80
C LYS A 36 2.44 -2.35 -10.94
N ILE A 37 2.62 -3.54 -10.39
CA ILE A 37 3.77 -3.89 -9.55
C ILE A 37 4.89 -4.46 -10.41
N ARG A 38 6.09 -3.88 -10.30
CA ARG A 38 7.29 -4.38 -11.00
C ARG A 38 7.54 -5.85 -10.66
N HIS A 39 7.41 -6.72 -11.66
CA HIS A 39 7.68 -8.15 -11.51
C HIS A 39 9.14 -8.41 -11.15
N ARG A 40 9.38 -9.42 -10.30
CA ARG A 40 10.71 -9.90 -9.88
C ARG A 40 11.58 -8.90 -9.11
N LYS A 41 11.07 -7.71 -8.77
CA LYS A 41 11.73 -6.79 -7.85
C LYS A 41 11.50 -7.27 -6.42
N ARG A 42 12.52 -7.87 -5.82
CA ARG A 42 12.58 -8.21 -4.39
C ARG A 42 13.57 -7.24 -3.77
N TRP A 43 13.10 -6.42 -2.84
CA TRP A 43 13.94 -5.39 -2.22
C TRP A 43 15.15 -6.10 -1.62
N SER A 44 16.34 -5.76 -2.10
CA SER A 44 17.59 -6.24 -1.53
C SER A 44 18.01 -5.30 -0.40
N GLN A 45 18.83 -5.79 0.53
CA GLN A 45 19.44 -4.95 1.58
C GLN A 45 20.10 -3.70 0.99
N VAL A 46 20.69 -3.83 -0.20
CA VAL A 46 21.38 -2.75 -0.90
C VAL A 46 20.42 -1.67 -1.41
N GLU A 47 19.21 -2.00 -1.86
CA GLU A 47 18.20 -0.98 -2.21
C GLU A 47 17.72 -0.21 -0.97
N TYR A 48 17.53 -0.88 0.16
CA TYR A 48 17.21 -0.20 1.42
C TYR A 48 18.35 0.72 1.87
N THR A 49 19.59 0.24 1.83
CA THR A 49 20.77 1.05 2.16
C THR A 49 20.91 2.25 1.21
N ALA A 50 20.63 2.10 -0.09
CA ALA A 50 20.65 3.23 -1.02
C ALA A 50 19.57 4.29 -0.69
N VAL A 51 18.36 3.86 -0.32
CA VAL A 51 17.30 4.78 0.14
C VAL A 51 17.71 5.49 1.44
N ILE A 52 18.28 4.76 2.41
CA ILE A 52 18.68 5.31 3.71
C ILE A 52 19.91 6.23 3.58
N LEU A 53 20.94 5.84 2.83
CA LEU A 53 22.17 6.62 2.63
C LEU A 53 21.98 7.84 1.72
N CYS A 54 21.08 7.77 0.74
CA CYS A 54 20.71 8.95 -0.05
C CYS A 54 19.97 9.99 0.80
N GLY A 55 19.24 9.54 1.84
CA GLY A 55 18.62 10.40 2.84
C GLY A 55 19.60 11.09 3.80
N THR A 56 20.89 10.71 3.83
CA THR A 56 21.90 11.29 4.74
C THR A 56 22.87 12.26 4.06
N SER A 57 22.71 12.59 2.77
CA SER A 57 23.56 13.58 2.08
C SER A 57 23.02 15.02 2.15
N GLN A 58 22.03 15.28 3.01
CA GLN A 58 21.44 16.60 3.25
C GLN A 58 21.42 16.97 4.73
N VAL A 59 22.50 16.65 5.46
CA VAL A 59 22.85 17.37 6.68
C VAL A 59 24.32 17.73 6.52
N ARG A 60 24.57 19.04 6.43
CA ARG A 60 25.90 19.65 6.47
C ARG A 60 26.63 19.27 7.75
#